data_AF-A0A523DH86-F1
#
_entry.id   AF-A0A523DH86-F1
#
_cell.length_a   1.000
_cell.length_b   1.000
_cell.length_c   1.000
_cell.angle_alpha   90.00
_cell.angle_beta   90.00
_cell.angle_gamma   90.00
#
_symmetry.space_group_name_H-M   'P 1'
#
loop_
_entity.id
_entity.type
_entity.pdbx_description
1 polymer ?
#
loop_
_entity_poly.entity_id
_entity_poly.type
_entity_poly.pdbx_seq_one_letter_code
_entity_poly.pdbx_strand_id
1 'polypeptide(L)'
;MQNQSTLTNASRPVRFSPLRVVVGLGLLGLLYWLGSTVGEYVPQFAEWVDDQGAWGPAVFILGYALLTVAFVSGALLTLTAGAIFGIVEGTLYVFVAATLGASIAFLVARYLARSAVEARIRGDDRFTAIDRAIGGEGRKIVFLLRLVPFLPFILLNYALGLTRVRFVDYLLASVGMLPATVVYVYYGKVL
;
A
#
# COMPACT_ATOMS: atom_id res chain seq x y z
N MET A 1 -4.75 -3.45 53.58
CA MET A 1 -3.40 -3.48 53.00
C MET A 1 -3.52 -3.93 51.54
N GLN A 2 -3.42 -2.99 50.62
CA GLN A 2 -3.56 -3.18 49.18
C GLN A 2 -2.21 -3.58 48.54
N ASN A 3 -2.28 -4.56 47.65
CA ASN A 3 -1.61 -4.61 46.35
C ASN A 3 -0.08 -4.83 46.32
N GLN A 4 0.34 -6.08 46.01
CA GLN A 4 1.70 -6.39 45.52
C GLN A 4 1.73 -7.38 44.33
N SER A 5 0.60 -7.74 43.72
CA SER A 5 0.56 -8.72 42.61
C SER A 5 0.67 -8.13 41.20
N THR A 6 1.06 -6.86 41.04
CA THR A 6 1.00 -6.14 39.75
C THR A 6 2.33 -5.88 39.04
N LEU A 7 3.46 -6.45 39.49
CA LEU A 7 4.76 -6.20 38.86
C LEU A 7 5.43 -7.51 38.43
N THR A 8 5.23 -7.92 37.17
CA THR A 8 6.19 -8.67 36.31
C THR A 8 5.53 -9.18 35.02
N ASN A 9 4.91 -8.28 34.24
CA ASN A 9 4.74 -8.55 32.80
C ASN A 9 5.92 -7.90 32.07
N ALA A 10 7.10 -8.51 32.22
CA ALA A 10 8.29 -8.12 31.49
C ALA A 10 8.05 -8.39 30.00
N SER A 11 7.90 -7.32 29.23
CA SER A 11 7.85 -7.30 27.78
C SER A 11 9.04 -8.09 27.23
N ARG A 12 8.78 -9.31 26.72
CA ARG A 12 9.79 -10.15 26.07
C ARG A 12 10.48 -9.32 24.97
N PRO A 13 11.81 -9.07 25.03
CA PRO A 13 12.50 -8.28 24.03
C PRO A 13 12.34 -8.97 22.67
N VAL A 14 12.01 -8.18 21.65
CA VAL A 14 11.90 -8.66 20.27
C VAL A 14 13.30 -9.10 19.84
N ARG A 15 13.60 -10.40 19.91
CA ARG A 15 14.86 -10.96 19.42
C ARG A 15 14.90 -10.82 17.89
N PHE A 16 15.68 -9.85 17.41
CA PHE A 16 16.05 -9.75 15.99
C PHE A 16 16.95 -10.93 15.65
N SER A 17 16.43 -11.91 14.88
CA SER A 17 17.30 -12.93 14.32
C SER A 17 17.99 -12.34 13.08
N PRO A 18 19.32 -12.49 12.94
CA PRO A 18 20.05 -11.97 11.78
C PRO A 18 19.48 -12.53 10.47
N LEU A 19 18.95 -13.76 10.50
CA LEU A 19 18.24 -14.37 9.37
C LEU A 19 17.01 -13.57 8.92
N ARG A 20 16.20 -13.04 9.84
CA ARG A 20 15.03 -12.21 9.49
C ARG A 20 15.43 -10.86 8.90
N VAL A 21 16.55 -10.30 9.35
CA VAL A 21 17.12 -9.07 8.81
C VAL A 21 17.63 -9.30 7.38
N VAL A 22 18.36 -10.40 7.15
CA VAL A 22 18.87 -10.77 5.82
C VAL A 22 17.72 -11.05 4.84
N VAL A 23 16.68 -11.78 5.27
CA VAL A 23 15.49 -12.03 4.43
C VAL A 23 14.74 -10.73 4.15
N GLY A 24 14.60 -9.84 5.14
CA GLY A 24 13.98 -8.52 4.96
C GLY A 24 14.77 -7.64 3.98
N LEU A 25 16.10 -7.58 4.10
CA LEU A 25 16.97 -6.84 3.19
C LEU A 25 16.95 -7.44 1.78
N GLY A 26 16.92 -8.77 1.65
CA GLY A 26 16.79 -9.45 0.36
C GLY A 26 15.45 -9.17 -0.33
N LEU A 27 14.34 -9.14 0.42
CA LEU A 27 13.03 -8.73 -0.08
C LEU A 27 13.01 -7.27 -0.50
N LEU A 28 13.61 -6.37 0.28
CA LEU A 28 13.72 -4.96 -0.09
C LEU A 28 14.58 -4.76 -1.35
N GLY A 29 15.69 -5.49 -1.48
CA GLY A 29 16.53 -5.50 -2.67
C GLY A 29 15.80 -6.05 -3.90
N LEU A 30 15.04 -7.13 -3.75
CA LEU A 30 14.21 -7.70 -4.81
C LEU A 30 13.11 -6.73 -5.26
N LEU A 31 12.43 -6.08 -4.31
CA LEU A 31 11.42 -5.06 -4.60
C LEU A 31 12.03 -3.85 -5.31
N TYR A 32 13.22 -3.43 -4.91
CA TYR A 32 13.95 -2.36 -5.59
C TYR A 32 14.37 -2.77 -7.02
N TRP A 33 14.85 -4.00 -7.20
CA TRP A 33 15.25 -4.53 -8.49
C TRP A 33 14.05 -4.71 -9.46
N LEU A 34 12.94 -5.26 -8.99
CA LEU A 34 11.69 -5.32 -9.77
C LEU A 34 11.17 -3.92 -10.09
N GLY A 35 11.18 -3.01 -9.11
CA GLY A 35 10.73 -1.64 -9.27
C GLY A 35 11.57 -0.85 -10.28
N SER A 36 12.89 -1.05 -10.30
CA SER A 36 13.79 -0.41 -11.27
C SER A 36 13.62 -1.00 -12.66
N THR A 37 13.54 -2.33 -12.78
CA THR A 37 13.32 -3.02 -14.07
C THR A 37 12.01 -2.59 -14.72
N VAL A 38 10.92 -2.50 -13.95
CA VAL A 38 9.63 -2.04 -14.49
C VAL A 38 9.60 -0.52 -14.67
N GLY A 39 10.37 0.23 -13.87
CA GLY A 39 10.54 1.67 -13.98
C GLY A 39 11.04 2.12 -15.37
N GLU A 40 11.85 1.30 -16.03
CA GLU A 40 12.33 1.57 -17.40
C GLU A 40 11.20 1.60 -18.45
N TYR A 41 10.08 0.94 -18.18
CA TYR A 41 8.91 0.90 -19.08
C TYR A 41 7.92 2.03 -18.81
N VAL A 42 8.12 2.83 -17.76
CA VAL A 42 7.21 3.93 -17.38
C VAL A 42 7.14 5.03 -18.46
N PRO A 43 8.26 5.46 -19.10
CA PRO A 43 8.19 6.42 -20.21
C PRO A 43 7.41 5.88 -21.41
N GLN A 44 7.60 4.60 -21.76
CA GLN A 44 6.87 3.97 -22.87
C GLN A 44 5.37 3.87 -22.57
N PHE A 45 5.01 3.60 -21.31
CA PHE A 45 3.62 3.65 -20.85
C PHE A 45 3.05 5.07 -20.93
N ALA A 46 3.84 6.08 -20.58
CA ALA A 46 3.45 7.48 -20.67
C ALA A 46 3.15 7.90 -22.12
N GLU A 47 4.06 7.60 -23.05
CA GLU A 47 3.89 7.84 -24.48
C GLU A 47 2.64 7.11 -25.00
N TRP A 48 2.48 5.84 -24.65
CA TRP A 48 1.31 5.08 -25.08
C TRP A 48 -0.01 5.69 -24.58
N VAL A 49 -0.03 6.19 -23.35
CA VAL A 49 -1.18 6.89 -22.76
C VAL A 49 -1.48 8.19 -23.49
N ASP A 50 -0.45 8.96 -23.85
CA ASP A 50 -0.58 10.21 -24.60
C ASP A 50 -1.13 9.97 -26.02
N ASP A 51 -0.66 8.90 -26.68
CA ASP A 51 -1.13 8.47 -28.00
C ASP A 51 -2.61 8.06 -28.03
N GLN A 52 -3.23 7.75 -26.87
CA GLN A 52 -4.65 7.40 -26.80
C GLN A 52 -5.60 8.61 -26.85
N GLY A 53 -5.08 9.84 -26.79
CA GLY A 53 -5.89 11.07 -26.79
C GLY A 53 -6.98 11.05 -25.71
N ALA A 54 -8.25 11.12 -26.11
CA ALA A 54 -9.38 11.16 -25.19
C ALA A 54 -9.53 9.92 -24.29
N TRP A 55 -8.97 8.77 -24.67
CA TRP A 55 -8.99 7.56 -23.85
C TRP A 55 -7.81 7.46 -22.86
N GLY A 56 -6.82 8.36 -22.97
CA GLY A 56 -5.61 8.38 -22.14
C GLY A 56 -5.90 8.24 -20.64
N PRO A 57 -6.83 9.00 -20.04
CA PRO A 57 -7.16 8.88 -18.63
C PRO A 57 -7.66 7.48 -18.22
N ALA A 58 -8.55 6.87 -19.01
CA ALA A 58 -9.10 5.55 -18.70
C ALA A 58 -8.03 4.47 -18.77
N VAL A 59 -7.18 4.55 -19.81
CA VAL A 59 -6.05 3.67 -20.02
C VAL A 59 -5.02 3.80 -18.91
N PHE A 60 -4.71 5.03 -18.50
CA PHE A 60 -3.83 5.31 -17.36
C PHE A 60 -4.37 4.69 -16.07
N ILE A 61 -5.67 4.88 -15.78
CA ILE A 61 -6.31 4.36 -14.56
C ILE A 61 -6.23 2.84 -14.49
N LEU A 62 -6.58 2.16 -15.59
CA LEU A 62 -6.53 0.69 -15.65
C LEU A 62 -5.10 0.16 -15.59
N GLY A 63 -4.19 0.77 -16.35
CA GLY A 63 -2.77 0.40 -16.35
C GLY A 63 -2.15 0.57 -14.97
N TYR A 64 -2.35 1.72 -14.32
CA TYR A 64 -1.88 1.98 -12.97
C TYR A 64 -2.43 0.95 -11.97
N ALA A 65 -3.72 0.64 -12.04
CA ALA A 65 -4.34 -0.34 -11.13
C ALA A 65 -3.72 -1.73 -11.31
N LEU A 66 -3.49 -2.17 -12.55
CA LEU A 66 -2.84 -3.46 -12.85
C LEU A 66 -1.38 -3.49 -12.40
N LEU A 67 -0.61 -2.44 -12.72
CA LEU A 67 0.79 -2.30 -12.32
C LEU A 67 0.94 -2.25 -10.80
N THR A 68 0.01 -1.62 -10.09
CA THR A 68 -0.04 -1.62 -8.62
C THR A 68 -0.17 -3.04 -8.07
N VAL A 69 -1.04 -3.87 -8.67
CA VAL A 69 -1.20 -5.28 -8.27
C VAL A 69 0.05 -6.09 -8.60
N ALA A 70 0.73 -5.77 -9.71
CA ALA A 70 1.99 -6.36 -10.16
C ALA A 70 3.24 -5.85 -9.41
N PHE A 71 3.07 -5.24 -8.24
CA PHE A 71 4.16 -4.75 -7.38
C PHE A 71 5.01 -3.61 -7.98
N VAL A 72 4.48 -2.85 -8.94
CA VAL A 72 5.15 -1.68 -9.49
C VAL A 72 5.04 -0.48 -8.54
N SER A 73 6.11 0.29 -8.42
CA SER A 73 6.15 1.47 -7.55
C SER A 73 5.08 2.50 -7.95
N GLY A 74 4.04 2.65 -7.11
CA GLY A 74 3.00 3.65 -7.31
C GLY A 74 3.52 5.09 -7.31
N ALA A 75 4.68 5.35 -6.69
CA ALA A 75 5.31 6.67 -6.71
C ALA A 75 5.74 7.08 -8.13
N LEU A 76 6.34 6.16 -8.89
CA LEU A 76 6.76 6.42 -10.28
C LEU A 76 5.55 6.75 -11.15
N LEU A 77 4.51 5.91 -11.09
CA LEU A 77 3.28 6.13 -11.85
C LEU A 77 2.57 7.44 -11.47
N THR A 78 2.64 7.84 -10.20
CA THR A 78 2.04 9.10 -9.73
C THR A 78 2.80 10.31 -10.26
N LEU A 79 4.14 10.25 -10.32
CA LEU A 79 4.97 11.28 -10.94
C LEU A 79 4.63 11.41 -12.43
N THR A 80 4.53 10.28 -13.13
CA THR A 80 4.13 10.24 -14.55
C THR A 80 2.77 10.90 -14.79
N ALA A 81 1.80 10.68 -13.91
CA ALA A 81 0.50 11.34 -14.03
C ALA A 81 0.60 12.88 -13.96
N GLY A 82 1.49 13.38 -13.11
CA GLY A 82 1.76 14.82 -12.99
C GLY A 82 2.41 15.40 -14.24
N ALA A 83 3.31 14.64 -14.87
CA ALA A 83 3.97 15.05 -16.10
C ALA A 83 2.99 15.12 -17.29
N ILE A 84 2.09 14.14 -17.43
CA ILE A 84 1.18 14.03 -18.59
C ILE A 84 -0.08 14.88 -18.41
N PHE A 85 -0.76 14.76 -17.26
CA PHE A 85 -2.09 15.34 -17.03
C PHE A 85 -2.07 16.61 -16.17
N GLY A 86 -0.91 16.98 -15.63
CA GLY A 86 -0.79 18.10 -14.69
C GLY A 86 -1.40 17.81 -13.31
N ILE A 87 -1.50 18.86 -12.47
CA ILE A 87 -1.78 18.69 -11.03
C ILE A 87 -3.21 18.23 -10.77
N VAL A 88 -4.21 18.91 -11.35
CA VAL A 88 -5.62 18.69 -11.01
C VAL A 88 -6.11 17.35 -11.56
N GLU A 89 -5.96 17.15 -12.87
CA GLU A 89 -6.39 15.92 -13.54
C GLU A 89 -5.53 14.73 -13.12
N GLY A 90 -4.20 14.90 -13.04
CA GLY A 90 -3.29 13.86 -12.55
C GLY A 90 -3.61 13.41 -11.13
N THR A 91 -3.93 14.33 -10.21
CA THR A 91 -4.37 13.96 -8.84
C THR A 91 -5.66 13.17 -8.87
N LEU A 92 -6.65 13.59 -9.68
CA LEU A 92 -7.94 12.90 -9.77
C LEU A 92 -7.77 11.49 -10.35
N TYR A 93 -7.03 11.35 -11.45
CA TYR A 93 -6.79 10.07 -12.11
C TYR A 93 -5.98 9.13 -11.24
N VAL A 94 -4.91 9.62 -10.59
CA VAL A 94 -4.15 8.81 -9.63
C VAL A 94 -5.00 8.40 -8.46
N PHE A 95 -5.83 9.28 -7.90
CA PHE A 95 -6.68 8.91 -6.77
C PHE A 95 -7.63 7.77 -7.13
N VAL A 96 -8.28 7.84 -8.29
CA VAL A 96 -9.18 6.78 -8.79
C VAL A 96 -8.38 5.49 -9.05
N ALA A 97 -7.26 5.59 -9.76
CA ALA A 97 -6.44 4.45 -10.12
C ALA A 97 -5.81 3.75 -8.92
N ALA A 98 -5.23 4.52 -8.00
CA ALA A 98 -4.65 4.02 -6.75
C ALA A 98 -5.74 3.40 -5.88
N THR A 99 -6.91 4.01 -5.77
CA THR A 99 -8.04 3.41 -5.03
C THR A 99 -8.48 2.08 -5.66
N LEU A 100 -8.52 1.99 -7.00
CA LEU A 100 -8.86 0.77 -7.71
C LEU A 100 -7.81 -0.33 -7.51
N GLY A 101 -6.54 -0.04 -7.77
CA GLY A 101 -5.44 -1.00 -7.61
C GLY A 101 -5.29 -1.47 -6.16
N ALA A 102 -5.43 -0.55 -5.21
CA ALA A 102 -5.36 -0.86 -3.79
C ALA A 102 -6.55 -1.72 -3.33
N SER A 103 -7.74 -1.45 -3.85
CA SER A 103 -8.92 -2.30 -3.67
C SER A 103 -8.70 -3.72 -4.20
N ILE A 104 -8.14 -3.86 -5.40
CA ILE A 104 -7.85 -5.18 -5.99
C ILE A 104 -6.83 -5.93 -5.13
N ALA A 105 -5.69 -5.32 -4.80
CA ALA A 105 -4.67 -5.93 -3.95
C ALA A 105 -5.22 -6.36 -2.58
N PHE A 106 -6.04 -5.52 -1.97
CA PHE A 106 -6.72 -5.81 -0.71
C PHE A 106 -7.65 -7.02 -0.82
N LEU A 107 -8.48 -7.09 -1.88
CA LEU A 107 -9.42 -8.21 -2.09
C LEU A 107 -8.68 -9.51 -2.44
N VAL A 108 -7.61 -9.43 -3.23
CA VAL A 108 -6.72 -10.57 -3.52
C VAL A 108 -6.15 -11.14 -2.21
N ALA A 109 -5.59 -10.29 -1.34
CA ALA A 109 -5.14 -10.73 -0.01
C ALA A 109 -6.29 -11.32 0.83
N ARG A 110 -7.45 -10.66 0.84
CA ARG A 110 -8.63 -11.03 1.62
C ARG A 110 -9.14 -12.42 1.30
N TYR A 111 -9.23 -12.76 0.02
CA TYR A 111 -9.88 -13.99 -0.43
C TYR A 111 -8.90 -15.13 -0.70
N LEU A 112 -7.71 -14.83 -1.23
CA LEU A 112 -6.75 -15.87 -1.64
C LEU A 112 -5.74 -16.19 -0.55
N ALA A 113 -5.31 -15.21 0.24
CA ALA A 113 -4.18 -15.38 1.17
C ALA A 113 -4.60 -15.45 2.65
N ARG A 114 -5.70 -14.78 3.03
CA ARG A 114 -6.10 -14.65 4.44
C ARG A 114 -6.28 -15.99 5.15
N SER A 115 -6.99 -16.94 4.53
CA SER A 115 -7.26 -18.26 5.13
C SER A 115 -5.99 -19.07 5.34
N ALA A 116 -5.06 -19.03 4.38
CA ALA A 116 -3.77 -19.70 4.46
C ALA A 116 -2.86 -19.08 5.56
N VAL A 117 -2.85 -17.74 5.64
CA VAL A 117 -2.09 -17.00 6.66
C VAL A 117 -2.67 -17.25 8.06
N GLU A 118 -3.99 -17.18 8.21
CA GLU A 118 -4.66 -17.45 9.47
C GLU A 118 -4.40 -18.89 9.93
N ALA A 119 -4.49 -19.88 9.04
CA ALA A 119 -4.16 -21.27 9.36
C ALA A 119 -2.71 -21.45 9.84
N ARG A 120 -1.76 -20.70 9.28
CA ARG A 120 -0.33 -20.81 9.62
C ARG A 120 0.06 -20.04 10.88
N ILE A 121 -0.69 -19.02 11.25
CA ILE A 121 -0.44 -18.15 12.41
C ILE A 121 -1.42 -18.46 13.56
N ARG A 122 -2.25 -19.51 13.44
CA ARG A 122 -3.10 -20.03 14.53
C ARG A 122 -2.25 -20.28 15.78
N GLY A 123 -2.54 -19.51 16.84
CA GLY A 123 -1.83 -19.58 18.12
C GLY A 123 -0.86 -18.44 18.40
N ASP A 124 -0.66 -17.49 17.48
CA ASP A 124 0.07 -16.24 17.78
C ASP A 124 -0.86 -15.18 18.38
N ASP A 125 -0.78 -15.02 19.70
CA ASP A 125 -1.55 -14.02 20.45
C ASP A 125 -1.27 -12.58 19.96
N ARG A 126 -0.06 -12.31 19.44
CA ARG A 126 0.29 -10.97 18.93
C ARG A 126 -0.45 -10.67 17.64
N PHE A 127 -0.48 -11.61 16.70
CA PHE A 127 -1.21 -11.43 15.44
C PHE A 127 -2.70 -11.24 15.72
N THR A 128 -3.26 -12.04 16.62
CA THR A 128 -4.67 -11.95 17.01
C THR A 128 -5.00 -10.61 17.68
N ALA A 129 -4.11 -10.11 18.55
CA ALA A 129 -4.26 -8.80 19.18
C ALA A 129 -4.18 -7.65 18.15
N ILE A 130 -3.23 -7.71 17.21
CA ILE A 130 -3.07 -6.73 16.12
C ILE A 130 -4.31 -6.75 15.23
N ASP A 131 -4.76 -7.93 14.77
CA ASP A 131 -5.93 -8.07 13.90
C ASP A 131 -7.21 -7.52 14.57
N ARG A 132 -7.36 -7.74 15.89
CA ARG A 132 -8.48 -7.20 16.67
C ARG A 132 -8.40 -5.68 16.84
N ALA A 133 -7.23 -5.15 17.18
CA ALA A 133 -7.01 -3.71 17.33
C ALA A 133 -7.26 -2.97 16.00
N ILE A 134 -6.75 -3.53 14.90
CA ILE A 134 -6.96 -3.01 13.55
C ILE A 134 -8.44 -3.12 13.15
N GLY A 135 -9.10 -4.22 13.46
CA GLY A 135 -10.53 -4.41 13.16
C GLY A 135 -11.46 -3.42 13.86
N GLY A 136 -11.12 -2.99 15.08
CA GLY A 136 -11.95 -2.06 15.88
C GLY A 136 -11.97 -0.63 15.35
N GLU A 137 -10.82 -0.09 14.92
CA GLU A 137 -10.69 1.27 14.38
C GLU A 137 -10.18 1.30 12.93
N GLY A 138 -10.55 0.30 12.13
CA GLY A 138 -9.98 0.07 10.79
C GLY A 138 -9.94 1.30 9.89
N ARG A 139 -10.99 2.12 9.88
CA ARG A 139 -11.01 3.37 9.09
C ARG A 139 -9.91 4.33 9.51
N LYS A 140 -9.81 4.64 10.80
CA LYS A 140 -8.86 5.60 11.35
C LYS A 140 -7.43 5.10 11.20
N ILE A 141 -7.22 3.81 11.45
CA ILE A 141 -5.91 3.18 11.30
C ILE A 141 -5.45 3.23 9.84
N VAL A 142 -6.30 2.83 8.89
CA VAL A 142 -5.96 2.90 7.46
C VAL A 142 -5.70 4.35 7.03
N PHE A 143 -6.52 5.30 7.49
CA PHE A 143 -6.35 6.71 7.16
C PHE A 143 -5.00 7.25 7.66
N LEU A 144 -4.64 6.98 8.92
CA LEU A 144 -3.36 7.38 9.49
C LEU A 144 -2.19 6.71 8.78
N LEU A 145 -2.28 5.41 8.45
CA LEU A 145 -1.23 4.70 7.71
C LEU A 145 -1.03 5.28 6.31
N ARG A 146 -2.10 5.74 5.65
CA ARG A 146 -2.01 6.39 4.32
C ARG A 146 -1.41 7.79 4.37
N LEU A 147 -1.47 8.47 5.52
CA LEU A 147 -0.78 9.74 5.72
C LEU A 147 0.73 9.58 5.93
N VAL A 148 1.21 8.36 6.23
CA VAL A 148 2.64 8.08 6.40
C VAL A 148 3.25 7.76 5.04
N PRO A 149 4.07 8.65 4.44
CA PRO A 149 4.57 8.49 3.08
C PRO A 149 5.66 7.42 2.95
N PHE A 150 6.27 7.02 4.07
CA PHE A 150 7.39 6.06 4.09
C PHE A 150 6.94 4.60 4.01
N LEU A 151 5.64 4.32 4.14
CA LEU A 151 5.14 2.96 4.09
C LEU A 151 5.03 2.48 2.63
N PRO A 152 5.57 1.29 2.29
CA PRO A 152 5.43 0.73 0.97
C PRO A 152 3.96 0.44 0.67
N PHE A 153 3.37 1.23 -0.24
CA PHE A 153 1.94 1.24 -0.56
C PHE A 153 1.37 -0.15 -0.83
N ILE A 154 2.08 -0.94 -1.64
CA ILE A 154 1.63 -2.26 -2.09
C ILE A 154 1.57 -3.23 -0.92
N LEU A 155 2.65 -3.31 -0.12
CA LEU A 155 2.71 -4.18 1.05
C LEU A 155 1.63 -3.79 2.08
N LEU A 156 1.40 -2.49 2.27
CA LEU A 156 0.35 -2.00 3.16
C LEU A 156 -1.04 -2.50 2.71
N ASN A 157 -1.35 -2.46 1.41
CA ASN A 157 -2.65 -2.90 0.89
C ASN A 157 -2.88 -4.40 1.09
N TYR A 158 -1.87 -5.23 0.79
CA TYR A 158 -1.95 -6.68 1.04
C TYR A 158 -2.02 -6.99 2.55
N ALA A 159 -1.23 -6.32 3.38
CA ALA A 159 -1.26 -6.49 4.83
C ALA A 159 -2.63 -6.13 5.42
N LEU A 160 -3.24 -5.02 4.99
CA LEU A 160 -4.59 -4.63 5.41
C LEU A 160 -5.66 -5.60 4.89
N GLY A 161 -5.48 -6.15 3.69
CA GLY A 161 -6.28 -7.28 3.18
C GLY A 161 -6.22 -8.51 4.09
N LEU A 162 -5.06 -8.70 4.72
CA LEU A 162 -4.75 -9.62 5.85
C LEU A 162 -5.76 -9.58 7.00
N THR A 163 -6.14 -8.36 7.37
CA THR A 163 -6.79 -8.05 8.64
C THR A 163 -8.32 -8.03 8.57
N ARG A 164 -8.98 -7.85 9.71
CA ARG A 164 -10.43 -7.65 9.89
C ARG A 164 -10.97 -6.31 9.41
N VAL A 165 -10.16 -5.43 8.81
CA VAL A 165 -10.66 -4.16 8.25
C VAL A 165 -11.76 -4.41 7.23
N ARG A 166 -12.91 -3.76 7.40
CA ARG A 166 -14.01 -3.79 6.43
C ARG A 166 -13.60 -3.06 5.15
N PHE A 167 -13.95 -3.60 4.00
CA PHE A 167 -13.63 -3.00 2.70
C PHE A 167 -14.13 -1.55 2.57
N VAL A 168 -15.33 -1.27 3.09
CA VAL A 168 -15.91 0.08 3.09
C VAL A 168 -15.06 1.06 3.92
N ASP A 169 -14.56 0.64 5.09
CA ASP A 169 -13.70 1.50 5.91
C ASP A 169 -12.36 1.77 5.24
N TYR A 170 -11.83 0.77 4.55
CA TYR A 170 -10.63 0.89 3.75
C TYR A 170 -10.81 1.87 2.57
N LEU A 171 -11.95 1.80 1.87
CA LEU A 171 -12.28 2.69 0.75
C LEU A 171 -12.48 4.13 1.23
N LEU A 172 -13.22 4.35 2.32
CA LEU A 172 -13.40 5.69 2.89
C LEU A 172 -12.09 6.29 3.40
N ALA A 173 -11.24 5.47 4.03
CA ALA A 173 -9.93 5.89 4.50
C ALA A 173 -8.94 6.20 3.36
N SER A 174 -9.24 5.79 2.12
CA SER A 174 -8.40 6.02 0.95
C SER A 174 -8.21 7.50 0.65
N VAL A 175 -9.15 8.35 1.04
CA VAL A 175 -9.02 9.83 0.99
C VAL A 175 -7.75 10.33 1.69
N GLY A 176 -7.25 9.61 2.69
CA GLY A 176 -5.98 9.94 3.37
C GLY A 176 -4.75 9.89 2.47
N MET A 177 -4.84 9.32 1.26
CA MET A 177 -3.73 9.34 0.31
C MET A 177 -3.62 10.65 -0.48
N LEU A 178 -4.69 11.46 -0.54
CA LEU A 178 -4.73 12.68 -1.34
C LEU A 178 -3.58 13.66 -1.07
N PRO A 179 -3.20 13.97 0.19
CA PRO A 179 -2.11 14.91 0.44
C PRO A 179 -0.79 14.44 -0.17
N ALA A 180 -0.47 13.15 0.01
CA ALA A 180 0.71 12.55 -0.61
C ALA A 180 0.59 12.56 -2.14
N THR A 181 -0.56 12.15 -2.70
CA THR A 181 -0.79 12.16 -4.15
C THR A 181 -0.54 13.54 -4.76
N VAL A 182 -1.11 14.61 -4.19
CA VAL A 182 -0.92 15.98 -4.69
C VAL A 182 0.56 16.37 -4.70
N VAL A 183 1.31 16.04 -3.65
CA VAL A 183 2.74 16.32 -3.58
C VAL A 183 3.52 15.59 -4.68
N TYR A 184 3.29 14.28 -4.84
CA TYR A 184 3.95 13.50 -5.88
C TYR A 184 3.58 13.98 -7.30
N VAL A 185 2.29 14.24 -7.57
CA VAL A 185 1.84 14.77 -8.87
C VAL A 185 2.44 16.15 -9.14
N TYR A 186 2.53 17.01 -8.12
CA TYR A 186 3.19 18.32 -8.26
C TYR A 186 4.66 18.18 -8.66
N TYR A 187 5.41 17.31 -7.99
CA TYR A 187 6.80 17.03 -8.37
C TYR A 187 6.89 16.49 -9.80
N GLY A 188 5.99 15.58 -10.17
CA GLY A 188 5.91 15.03 -11.52
C GLY A 188 5.66 16.06 -12.61
N LYS A 189 4.90 17.12 -12.31
CA LYS A 189 4.67 18.23 -13.24
C LYS A 189 5.88 19.16 -13.39
N VAL A 190 6.67 19.31 -12.32
CA VAL A 190 7.79 20.27 -12.26
C VAL A 190 9.07 19.68 -12.83
N LEU A 191 9.22 18.35 -12.78
CA LEU A 191 10.32 17.60 -13.39
C LEU A 191 10.19 17.55 -14.92
#